data_AF-A0A3B9RN67-F1
#
_entry.id   AF-A0A3B9RN67-F1
#
_cell.length_a   1.000
_cell.length_b   1.000
_cell.length_c   1.000
_cell.angle_alpha   90.00
_cell.angle_beta   90.00
_cell.angle_gamma   90.00
#
_symmetry.space_group_name_H-M   'P 1'
#
loop_
_entity.id
_entity.type
_entity.pdbx_description
1 polymer ?
#
loop_
_entity_poly.entity_id
_entity_poly.type
_entity_poly.pdbx_seq_one_letter_code
_entity_poly.pdbx_strand_id
1 'polypeptide(L)'
;MSKKSVAFILNLHLPYVRHLEYPRFLEEDWLFESMSESYLPMLRMFYKLRDEKIPYSLTVSISSTIMCMVTDESLQNRFNSYLERNRELGEKEVVRCATKQPEFLEMAVFYLEQLKQNLTDFNDLYRGNILEGFKSLEASGHLELITTAATHAFLPLYQEYPTAINAQVELAIQSFLTTFGHVPKGFWLPECGYYPGLEETLKYHGITWFQVASQSMLLSPDKVSYGDYRPIRCPNGVAAFPRDFQATSLVWSNTSGYPCDRTYREFYRDIGYDLPMEYIGKYIHEPEVRVFTGFKYWAITGNTDQKRPYDRSLAQK
;
A
#
# COMPACT_ATOMS: atom_id res chain seq x y z
N MET A 1 -34.24 -1.86 11.05
CA MET A 1 -33.26 -2.73 10.36
C MET A 1 -31.90 -2.07 10.49
N SER A 2 -30.87 -2.78 10.96
CA SER A 2 -29.52 -2.20 10.97
C SER A 2 -29.07 -2.01 9.51
N LYS A 3 -28.47 -0.85 9.22
CA LYS A 3 -27.91 -0.57 7.90
C LYS A 3 -26.68 -1.47 7.72
N LYS A 4 -26.71 -2.38 6.75
CA LYS A 4 -25.53 -3.19 6.39
C LYS A 4 -24.41 -2.22 6.01
N SER A 5 -23.23 -2.42 6.57
CA SER A 5 -22.06 -1.55 6.38
C SER A 5 -20.85 -2.43 6.09
N VAL A 6 -19.97 -1.94 5.21
CA VAL A 6 -18.68 -2.57 4.89
C VAL A 6 -17.61 -1.55 5.21
N ALA A 7 -16.57 -1.96 5.94
CA ALA A 7 -15.44 -1.12 6.29
C ALA A 7 -14.18 -1.68 5.63
N PHE A 8 -13.58 -0.91 4.73
CA PHE A 8 -12.27 -1.20 4.17
C PHE A 8 -11.21 -0.48 4.98
N ILE A 9 -10.21 -1.23 5.44
CA ILE A 9 -9.02 -0.69 6.12
C ILE A 9 -7.81 -1.05 5.25
N LEU A 10 -7.19 -0.04 4.66
CA LEU A 10 -6.00 -0.20 3.81
C LEU A 10 -4.75 0.08 4.64
N ASN A 11 -3.83 -0.88 4.74
CA ASN A 11 -2.60 -0.72 5.52
C ASN A 11 -1.41 -0.38 4.60
N LEU A 12 -0.92 0.86 4.69
CA LEU A 12 0.26 1.35 3.99
C LEU A 12 1.45 1.23 4.93
N HIS A 13 2.27 0.21 4.69
CA HIS A 13 3.47 -0.04 5.46
C HIS A 13 4.60 -0.54 4.57
N LEU A 14 5.80 -0.01 4.80
CA LEU A 14 7.09 -0.56 4.40
C LEU A 14 8.06 -0.40 5.58
N PRO A 15 9.06 -1.29 5.72
CA PRO A 15 10.15 -1.07 6.66
C PRO A 15 10.89 0.23 6.32
N TYR A 16 11.56 0.82 7.31
CA TYR A 16 12.35 2.03 7.07
C TYR A 16 13.61 1.69 6.27
N VAL A 17 13.69 2.19 5.04
CA VAL A 17 14.83 2.01 4.14
C VAL A 17 15.28 3.38 3.65
N ARG A 18 16.50 3.77 4.01
CA ARG A 18 17.12 5.03 3.59
C ARG A 18 18.62 4.92 3.69
N HIS A 19 19.29 4.85 2.54
CA HIS A 19 20.73 4.65 2.46
C HIS A 19 21.40 5.81 1.72
N LEU A 20 21.85 6.80 2.48
CA LEU A 20 22.53 7.98 1.92
C LEU A 20 23.94 7.67 1.41
N GLU A 21 24.51 6.56 1.86
CA GLU A 21 25.87 6.12 1.55
C GLU A 21 26.00 5.66 0.08
N TYR A 22 24.87 5.29 -0.54
CA TYR A 22 24.81 4.86 -1.92
C TYR A 22 23.99 5.85 -2.77
N PRO A 23 24.38 6.12 -4.03
CA PRO A 23 23.60 6.98 -4.92
C PRO A 23 22.25 6.36 -5.31
N ARG A 24 22.19 5.02 -5.33
CA ARG A 24 20.98 4.21 -5.54
C ARG A 24 21.12 2.95 -4.69
N PHE A 25 20.02 2.52 -4.10
CA PHE A 25 19.95 1.29 -3.31
C PHE A 25 18.71 0.49 -3.72
N LEU A 26 18.84 -0.82 -3.92
CA LEU A 26 17.77 -1.65 -4.51
C LEU A 26 16.49 -1.63 -3.66
N GLU A 27 16.63 -1.70 -2.34
CA GLU A 27 15.52 -1.79 -1.40
C GLU A 27 14.72 -0.48 -1.31
N GLU A 28 15.28 0.66 -1.76
CA GLU A 28 14.53 1.91 -1.91
C GLU A 28 13.52 1.84 -3.07
N ASP A 29 13.77 0.99 -4.08
CA ASP A 29 12.86 0.81 -5.21
C ASP A 29 11.48 0.28 -4.72
N TRP A 30 11.40 -0.42 -3.56
CA TRP A 30 10.11 -0.84 -2.97
C TRP A 30 9.20 0.34 -2.63
N LEU A 31 9.76 1.43 -2.10
CA LEU A 31 9.01 2.65 -1.82
C LEU A 31 8.55 3.31 -3.12
N PHE A 32 9.45 3.39 -4.10
CA PHE A 32 9.17 4.04 -5.38
C PHE A 32 8.11 3.28 -6.20
N GLU A 33 8.17 1.95 -6.22
CA GLU A 33 7.15 1.07 -6.79
C GLU A 33 5.82 1.24 -6.07
N SER A 34 5.81 1.23 -4.74
CA SER A 34 4.59 1.42 -3.93
C SER A 34 3.94 2.78 -4.18
N MET A 35 4.73 3.85 -4.26
CA MET A 35 4.23 5.18 -4.60
C MET A 35 3.66 5.23 -6.02
N SER A 36 4.37 4.64 -6.99
CA SER A 36 4.01 4.70 -8.42
C SER A 36 2.82 3.83 -8.79
N GLU A 37 2.75 2.61 -8.25
CA GLU A 37 1.76 1.59 -8.63
C GLU A 37 0.60 1.49 -7.64
N SER A 38 0.74 2.02 -6.41
CA SER A 38 -0.32 1.97 -5.39
C SER A 38 -0.76 3.35 -4.89
N TYR A 39 0.12 4.15 -4.29
CA TYR A 39 -0.33 5.34 -3.54
C TYR A 39 -0.86 6.45 -4.43
N LEU A 40 -0.14 6.82 -5.50
CA LEU A 40 -0.58 7.83 -6.46
C LEU A 40 -1.83 7.38 -7.26
N PRO A 41 -1.90 6.15 -7.81
CA PRO A 41 -3.14 5.61 -8.37
C PRO A 41 -4.33 5.63 -7.40
N MET A 42 -4.10 5.26 -6.14
CA MET A 42 -5.14 5.24 -5.11
C MET A 42 -5.65 6.65 -4.79
N LEU A 43 -4.76 7.64 -4.65
CA LEU A 43 -5.16 9.04 -4.51
C LEU A 43 -6.00 9.49 -5.71
N ARG A 44 -5.56 9.23 -6.95
CA ARG A 44 -6.34 9.56 -8.16
C ARG A 44 -7.74 8.93 -8.13
N MET A 45 -7.85 7.67 -7.71
CA MET A 45 -9.15 6.99 -7.57
C MET A 45 -10.03 7.67 -6.51
N PHE A 46 -9.50 7.98 -5.32
CA PHE A 46 -10.27 8.67 -4.27
C PHE A 46 -10.74 10.04 -4.72
N TYR A 47 -9.84 10.85 -5.29
CA TYR A 47 -10.20 12.17 -5.82
C TYR A 47 -11.25 12.07 -6.93
N LYS A 48 -11.13 11.09 -7.84
CA LYS A 48 -12.16 10.83 -8.86
C LYS A 48 -13.52 10.52 -8.24
N LEU A 49 -13.60 9.60 -7.29
CA LEU A 49 -14.87 9.26 -6.62
C LEU A 49 -15.49 10.47 -5.93
N ARG A 50 -14.67 11.30 -5.27
CA ARG A 50 -15.09 12.54 -4.62
C ARG A 50 -15.64 13.54 -5.63
N ASP A 51 -14.92 13.77 -6.72
CA ASP A 51 -15.26 14.77 -7.74
C ASP A 51 -16.51 14.33 -8.53
N GLU A 52 -16.70 13.02 -8.71
CA GLU A 52 -17.93 12.39 -9.23
C GLU A 52 -19.08 12.34 -8.20
N LYS A 53 -18.85 12.83 -6.97
CA LYS A 53 -19.82 12.87 -5.86
C LYS A 53 -20.36 11.49 -5.48
N ILE A 54 -19.57 10.44 -5.66
CA ILE A 54 -19.88 9.09 -5.20
C ILE A 54 -19.67 9.06 -3.68
N PRO A 55 -20.68 8.71 -2.86
CA PRO A 55 -20.52 8.64 -1.42
C PRO A 55 -19.68 7.41 -1.03
N TYR A 56 -18.51 7.65 -0.44
CA TYR A 56 -17.63 6.60 0.10
C TYR A 56 -16.98 7.04 1.41
N SER A 57 -16.55 6.06 2.21
CA SER A 57 -15.71 6.26 3.38
C SER A 57 -14.79 5.06 3.52
N LEU A 58 -13.48 5.29 3.59
CA LEU A 58 -12.49 4.25 3.83
C LEU A 58 -11.54 4.65 4.96
N THR A 59 -10.93 3.66 5.60
CA THR A 59 -9.86 3.90 6.57
C THR A 59 -8.51 3.58 5.92
N VAL A 60 -7.51 4.45 6.12
CA VAL A 60 -6.13 4.21 5.69
C VAL A 60 -5.21 4.27 6.90
N SER A 61 -4.56 3.14 7.20
CA SER A 61 -3.45 3.08 8.15
C SER A 61 -2.17 3.46 7.43
N ILE A 62 -1.43 4.44 7.96
CA ILE A 62 -0.14 4.86 7.42
C ILE A 62 0.90 4.68 8.53
N SER A 63 1.93 3.87 8.29
CA SER A 63 2.98 3.66 9.30
C SER A 63 3.90 4.87 9.44
N SER A 64 4.47 5.06 10.63
CA SER A 64 5.46 6.12 10.88
C SER A 64 6.66 6.02 9.93
N THR A 65 7.07 4.80 9.58
CA THR A 65 8.12 4.56 8.59
C THR A 65 7.76 5.14 7.22
N ILE A 66 6.53 4.97 6.74
CA ILE A 66 6.05 5.57 5.48
C ILE A 66 6.01 7.08 5.61
N MET A 67 5.47 7.62 6.72
CA MET A 67 5.42 9.06 6.94
C MET A 67 6.83 9.66 6.83
N CYS A 68 7.79 9.11 7.57
CA CYS A 68 9.18 9.58 7.54
C CYS A 68 9.81 9.48 6.15
N MET A 69 9.65 8.35 5.45
CA MET A 69 10.29 8.14 4.15
C MET A 69 9.68 9.00 3.05
N VAL A 70 8.36 9.17 3.02
CA VAL A 70 7.68 9.97 1.98
C VAL A 70 7.97 11.47 2.14
N THR A 71 8.21 11.93 3.37
CA THR A 71 8.56 13.34 3.64
C THR A 71 10.06 13.62 3.58
N ASP A 72 10.92 12.62 3.40
CA ASP A 72 12.37 12.81 3.33
C ASP A 72 12.79 13.36 1.97
N GLU A 73 13.42 14.54 1.95
CA GLU A 73 13.82 15.23 0.72
C GLU A 73 14.76 14.40 -0.16
N SER A 74 15.64 13.58 0.44
CA SER A 74 16.56 12.76 -0.34
C SER A 74 15.81 11.66 -1.09
N LEU A 75 14.85 11.01 -0.43
CA LEU A 75 14.00 9.98 -1.03
C LEU A 75 13.04 10.59 -2.06
N GLN A 76 12.51 11.79 -1.84
CA GLN A 76 11.69 12.51 -2.82
C GLN A 76 12.49 12.80 -4.11
N ASN A 77 13.72 13.29 -3.99
CA ASN A 77 14.61 13.53 -5.13
C ASN A 77 14.97 12.24 -5.87
N ARG A 78 15.23 11.15 -5.13
CA ARG A 78 15.48 9.82 -5.71
C ARG A 78 14.26 9.26 -6.41
N PHE A 79 13.06 9.46 -5.86
CA PHE A 79 11.81 9.07 -6.49
C PHE A 79 11.58 9.82 -7.81
N ASN A 80 11.85 11.12 -7.86
CA ASN A 80 11.76 11.89 -9.10
C ASN A 80 12.76 11.36 -10.15
N SER A 81 13.98 11.05 -9.74
CA SER A 81 15.00 10.44 -10.60
C SER A 81 14.59 9.04 -11.10
N TYR A 82 13.93 8.25 -10.24
CA TYR A 82 13.36 6.96 -10.59
C TYR A 82 12.26 7.11 -11.66
N LEU A 83 11.34 8.06 -11.50
CA LEU A 83 10.26 8.30 -12.45
C LEU A 83 10.79 8.77 -13.82
N GLU A 84 11.75 9.69 -13.85
CA GLU A 84 12.36 10.15 -15.10
C GLU A 84 13.09 9.03 -15.85
N ARG A 85 13.85 8.20 -15.12
CA ARG A 85 14.52 7.03 -15.70
C ARG A 85 13.51 6.04 -16.30
N ASN A 86 12.40 5.78 -15.60
CA ASN A 86 11.35 4.90 -16.09
C ASN A 86 10.56 5.53 -17.25
N ARG A 87 10.34 6.85 -17.26
CA ARG A 87 9.75 7.57 -18.40
C ARG A 87 10.60 7.38 -19.65
N GLU A 88 11.92 7.53 -19.52
CA GLU A 88 12.85 7.32 -20.64
C GLU A 88 12.80 5.87 -21.16
N LEU A 89 12.69 4.87 -20.28
CA LEU A 89 12.47 3.47 -20.68
C LEU A 89 11.12 3.30 -21.40
N GLY A 90 10.06 3.92 -20.89
CA GLY A 90 8.72 3.88 -21.50
C GLY A 90 8.69 4.46 -22.91
N GLU A 91 9.38 5.57 -23.14
CA GLU A 91 9.53 6.17 -24.48
C GLU A 91 10.20 5.19 -25.46
N LYS A 92 11.25 4.50 -25.02
CA LYS A 92 11.92 3.46 -25.84
C LYS A 92 11.04 2.25 -26.08
N GLU A 93 10.29 1.82 -25.07
CA GLU A 93 9.37 0.69 -25.18
C GLU A 93 8.25 0.97 -26.18
N VAL A 94 7.69 2.19 -26.19
CA VAL A 94 6.68 2.57 -27.20
C VAL A 94 7.24 2.42 -28.62
N VAL A 95 8.46 2.91 -28.88
CA VAL A 95 9.10 2.79 -30.20
C VAL A 95 9.41 1.33 -30.54
N ARG A 96 9.93 0.56 -29.58
CA ARG A 96 10.28 -0.85 -29.77
C ARG A 96 9.03 -1.70 -30.04
N CYS A 97 7.96 -1.52 -29.27
CA CYS A 97 6.70 -2.24 -29.44
C CYS A 97 6.03 -1.89 -30.77
N ALA A 98 6.01 -0.62 -31.17
CA ALA A 98 5.45 -0.22 -32.46
C ALA A 98 6.12 -0.90 -33.66
N THR A 99 7.41 -1.23 -33.56
CA THR A 99 8.19 -1.81 -34.66
C THR A 99 8.34 -3.33 -34.59
N LYS A 100 8.43 -3.91 -33.39
CA LYS A 100 8.78 -5.33 -33.21
C LYS A 100 7.69 -6.18 -32.56
N GLN A 101 6.85 -5.60 -31.70
CA GLN A 101 5.85 -6.32 -30.89
C GLN A 101 4.59 -5.46 -30.71
N PRO A 102 3.82 -5.23 -31.79
CA PRO A 102 2.67 -4.33 -31.77
C PRO A 102 1.58 -4.77 -30.76
N GLU A 103 1.52 -6.05 -30.40
CA GLU A 103 0.64 -6.59 -29.37
C GLU A 103 0.86 -5.98 -27.98
N PHE A 104 2.04 -5.40 -27.70
CA PHE A 104 2.36 -4.75 -26.44
C PHE A 104 2.29 -3.22 -26.49
N LEU A 105 2.04 -2.64 -27.67
CA LEU A 105 2.09 -1.20 -27.86
C LEU A 105 1.08 -0.45 -26.99
N GLU A 106 -0.14 -0.94 -26.87
CA GLU A 106 -1.16 -0.31 -26.01
C GLU A 106 -0.69 -0.21 -24.56
N MET A 107 -0.10 -1.29 -24.04
CA MET A 107 0.43 -1.33 -22.68
C MET A 107 1.66 -0.44 -22.50
N ALA A 108 2.58 -0.41 -23.47
CA ALA A 108 3.75 0.46 -23.41
C ALA A 108 3.34 1.94 -23.37
N VAL A 109 2.36 2.34 -24.19
CA VAL A 109 1.79 3.69 -24.17
C VAL A 109 1.10 3.96 -22.83
N PHE A 110 0.31 3.02 -22.33
CA PHE A 110 -0.35 3.17 -21.02
C PHE A 110 0.66 3.39 -19.89
N TYR A 111 1.74 2.60 -19.82
CA TYR A 111 2.77 2.79 -18.80
C TYR A 111 3.45 4.15 -18.91
N LEU A 112 3.78 4.59 -20.12
CA LEU A 112 4.39 5.90 -20.34
C LEU A 112 3.47 7.04 -19.85
N GLU A 113 2.18 6.97 -20.17
CA GLU A 113 1.21 7.98 -19.71
C GLU A 113 1.02 7.95 -18.20
N GLN A 114 1.02 6.76 -17.57
CA GLN A 114 0.98 6.64 -16.12
C GLN A 114 2.21 7.26 -15.45
N LEU A 115 3.41 7.07 -16.01
CA LEU A 115 4.65 7.66 -15.51
C LEU A 115 4.65 9.19 -15.63
N LYS A 116 4.18 9.73 -16.75
CA LYS A 116 4.00 11.18 -16.93
C LYS A 116 3.00 11.76 -15.94
N GLN A 117 1.89 11.06 -15.71
CA GLN A 117 0.90 11.48 -14.72
C GLN A 117 1.49 11.41 -13.31
N ASN A 118 2.26 10.37 -12.97
CA ASN A 118 2.93 10.27 -11.68
C ASN A 118 3.92 11.43 -11.45
N LEU A 119 4.70 11.83 -12.47
CA LEU A 119 5.58 13.00 -12.40
C LEU A 119 4.79 14.29 -12.14
N THR A 120 3.69 14.48 -12.87
CA THR A 120 2.82 15.67 -12.74
C THR A 120 2.19 15.72 -11.34
N ASP A 121 1.59 14.60 -10.89
CA ASP A 121 0.96 14.52 -9.58
C ASP A 121 1.99 14.76 -8.47
N PHE A 122 3.16 14.12 -8.55
CA PHE A 122 4.17 14.23 -7.51
C PHE A 122 4.79 15.64 -7.44
N ASN A 123 5.20 16.21 -8.56
CA ASN A 123 5.93 17.49 -8.60
C ASN A 123 4.99 18.71 -8.55
N ASP A 124 3.91 18.70 -9.33
CA ASP A 124 3.08 19.89 -9.52
C ASP A 124 1.92 19.95 -8.53
N LEU A 125 1.21 18.82 -8.36
CA LEU A 125 0.03 18.76 -7.49
C LEU A 125 0.42 18.64 -6.01
N TYR A 126 1.31 17.71 -5.67
CA TYR A 126 1.70 17.43 -4.29
C TYR A 126 3.02 18.08 -3.85
N ARG A 127 3.79 18.66 -4.78
CA ARG A 127 5.07 19.33 -4.49
C ARG A 127 6.02 18.48 -3.65
N GLY A 128 6.14 17.20 -4.01
CA GLY A 128 6.99 16.22 -3.34
C GLY A 128 6.35 15.49 -2.15
N ASN A 129 5.22 15.95 -1.61
CA ASN A 129 4.60 15.35 -0.43
C ASN A 129 3.18 14.82 -0.70
N ILE A 130 3.09 13.54 -1.07
CA ILE A 130 1.80 12.88 -1.38
C ILE A 130 0.90 12.72 -0.14
N LEU A 131 1.41 12.88 1.09
CA LEU A 131 0.60 12.80 2.32
C LEU A 131 -0.41 13.93 2.43
N GLU A 132 -0.14 15.09 1.82
CA GLU A 132 -1.10 16.19 1.72
C GLU A 132 -2.36 15.77 0.96
N GLY A 133 -2.23 14.86 -0.01
CA GLY A 133 -3.36 14.26 -0.71
C GLY A 133 -4.30 13.50 0.22
N PHE A 134 -3.75 12.66 1.11
CA PHE A 134 -4.51 11.91 2.11
C PHE A 134 -5.13 12.82 3.15
N LYS A 135 -4.37 13.82 3.64
CA LYS A 135 -4.84 14.81 4.63
C LYS A 135 -6.04 15.60 4.13
N SER A 136 -6.03 16.02 2.86
CA SER A 136 -7.15 16.71 2.22
C SER A 136 -8.40 15.82 2.10
N LEU A 137 -8.22 14.53 1.80
CA LEU A 137 -9.32 13.56 1.73
C LEU A 137 -9.91 13.26 3.13
N GLU A 138 -9.10 13.25 4.18
CA GLU A 138 -9.57 13.15 5.56
C GLU A 138 -10.33 14.40 6.00
N ALA A 139 -9.78 15.59 5.74
CA ALA A 139 -10.43 16.86 6.07
C ALA A 139 -11.79 17.03 5.37
N SER A 140 -11.96 16.44 4.19
CA SER A 140 -13.24 16.42 3.47
C SER A 140 -14.19 15.28 3.88
N GLY A 141 -13.79 14.44 4.83
CA GLY A 141 -14.63 13.37 5.41
C GLY A 141 -14.71 12.09 4.59
N HIS A 142 -13.85 11.91 3.58
CA HIS A 142 -13.85 10.74 2.70
C HIS A 142 -12.94 9.61 3.22
N LEU A 143 -11.90 9.97 3.97
CA LEU A 143 -11.00 9.03 4.61
C LEU A 143 -10.99 9.24 6.14
N GLU A 144 -10.76 8.16 6.87
CA GLU A 144 -10.24 8.21 8.25
C GLU A 144 -8.79 7.75 8.21
N LEU A 145 -7.84 8.60 8.62
CA LEU A 145 -6.44 8.21 8.71
C LEU A 145 -6.14 7.69 10.12
N ILE A 146 -5.41 6.58 10.16
CA ILE A 146 -5.00 5.93 11.40
C ILE A 146 -3.51 5.60 11.36
N THR A 147 -2.96 5.22 12.51
CA THR A 147 -1.54 4.83 12.63
C THR A 147 -1.39 3.36 13.03
N THR A 148 -0.15 2.92 13.19
CA THR A 148 0.28 1.60 13.68
C THR A 148 1.44 1.78 14.67
N ALA A 149 2.11 0.72 15.11
CA ALA A 149 3.33 0.83 15.91
C ALA A 149 4.46 1.51 15.11
N ALA A 150 5.32 2.28 15.79
CA ALA A 150 6.31 3.16 15.16
C ALA A 150 7.20 2.46 14.12
N THR A 151 7.63 1.23 14.39
CA THR A 151 8.42 0.40 13.46
C THR A 151 7.68 -0.85 13.03
N HIS A 152 6.34 -0.86 13.15
CA HIS A 152 5.49 -2.03 12.87
C HIS A 152 5.91 -3.29 13.66
N ALA A 153 6.43 -3.11 14.88
CA ALA A 153 6.86 -4.20 15.73
C ALA A 153 5.67 -5.10 16.12
N PHE A 154 5.86 -6.42 16.07
CA PHE A 154 4.84 -7.36 16.55
C PHE A 154 4.71 -7.29 18.08
N LEU A 155 3.80 -6.43 18.55
CA LEU A 155 3.67 -6.04 19.95
C LEU A 155 3.53 -7.22 20.94
N PRO A 156 2.83 -8.32 20.63
CA PRO A 156 2.74 -9.47 21.54
C PRO A 156 4.11 -10.09 21.92
N LEU A 157 5.12 -9.99 21.05
CA LEU A 157 6.46 -10.47 21.38
C LEU A 157 7.13 -9.66 22.51
N TYR A 158 6.67 -8.43 22.73
CA TYR A 158 7.23 -7.50 23.70
C TYR A 158 6.35 -7.37 24.96
N GLN A 159 5.38 -8.25 25.18
CA GLN A 159 4.41 -8.13 26.29
C GLN A 159 5.06 -8.02 27.68
N GLU A 160 6.24 -8.62 27.87
CA GLU A 160 7.04 -8.53 29.11
C GLU A 160 7.79 -7.20 29.26
N TYR A 161 7.77 -6.35 28.24
CA TYR A 161 8.46 -5.06 28.17
C TYR A 161 7.48 -3.90 27.92
N PRO A 162 6.62 -3.54 28.90
CA PRO A 162 5.60 -2.49 28.72
C PRO A 162 6.17 -1.15 28.25
N THR A 163 7.38 -0.78 28.69
CA THR A 163 8.07 0.44 28.26
C THR A 163 8.35 0.45 26.75
N ALA A 164 8.73 -0.69 26.18
CA ALA A 164 8.99 -0.81 24.74
C ALA A 164 7.69 -0.70 23.93
N ILE A 165 6.60 -1.31 24.43
CA ILE A 165 5.27 -1.20 23.82
C ILE A 165 4.76 0.24 23.87
N ASN A 166 4.88 0.90 25.04
CA ASN A 166 4.51 2.30 25.16
C ASN A 166 5.29 3.18 24.19
N ALA A 167 6.62 2.99 24.09
CA ALA A 167 7.44 3.75 23.16
C ALA A 167 7.01 3.55 21.69
N GLN A 168 6.67 2.31 21.29
CA GLN A 168 6.16 2.02 19.94
C GLN A 168 4.84 2.74 19.63
N VAL A 169 3.92 2.81 20.59
CA VAL A 169 2.63 3.48 20.41
C VAL A 169 2.79 5.01 20.46
N GLU A 170 3.52 5.53 21.45
CA GLU A 170 3.73 6.96 21.67
C GLU A 170 4.46 7.61 20.49
N LEU A 171 5.58 7.04 20.05
CA LEU A 171 6.34 7.57 18.91
C LEU A 171 5.49 7.58 17.63
N ALA A 172 4.65 6.56 17.43
CA ALA A 172 3.79 6.52 16.26
C ALA A 172 2.71 7.60 16.27
N ILE A 173 2.16 7.89 17.44
CA ILE A 173 1.18 8.95 17.61
C ILE A 173 1.85 10.33 17.45
N GLN A 174 3.08 10.49 17.92
CA GLN A 174 3.88 11.71 17.68
C GLN A 174 4.19 11.91 16.19
N SER A 175 4.61 10.86 15.47
CA SER A 175 4.80 10.90 14.01
C SER A 175 3.51 11.29 13.28
N PHE A 176 2.39 10.67 13.66
CA PHE A 176 1.09 10.96 13.07
C PHE A 176 0.66 12.40 13.35
N LEU A 177 0.77 12.87 14.59
CA LEU A 177 0.44 14.24 14.99
C LEU A 177 1.29 15.27 14.24
N THR A 178 2.58 15.01 14.08
CA THR A 178 3.48 15.90 13.34
C THR A 178 3.10 15.99 11.85
N THR A 179 2.64 14.88 11.28
CA THR A 179 2.32 14.79 9.85
C THR A 179 0.91 15.35 9.54
N PHE A 180 -0.10 14.96 10.31
CA PHE A 180 -1.51 15.23 10.03
C PHE A 180 -2.12 16.33 10.92
N GLY A 181 -1.46 16.69 12.02
CA GLY A 181 -1.88 17.81 12.90
C GLY A 181 -2.93 17.45 13.94
N HIS A 182 -3.30 16.17 14.09
CA HIS A 182 -4.15 15.68 15.17
C HIS A 182 -3.76 14.27 15.60
N VAL A 183 -4.35 13.80 16.71
CA VAL A 183 -4.15 12.44 17.23
C VAL A 183 -5.07 11.46 16.46
N PRO A 184 -4.58 10.27 16.05
CA PRO A 184 -5.42 9.28 15.38
C PRO A 184 -6.40 8.63 16.38
N LYS A 185 -7.60 8.27 15.91
CA LYS A 185 -8.62 7.58 16.73
C LYS A 185 -8.55 6.07 16.63
N GLY A 186 -8.09 5.57 15.49
CA GLY A 186 -7.89 4.16 15.21
C GLY A 186 -6.42 3.76 15.29
N PHE A 187 -6.16 2.47 15.48
CA PHE A 187 -4.83 1.89 15.50
C PHE A 187 -4.81 0.54 14.79
N TRP A 188 -3.98 0.42 13.76
CA TRP A 188 -3.69 -0.86 13.13
C TRP A 188 -2.67 -1.61 13.97
N LEU A 189 -3.08 -2.71 14.61
CA LEU A 189 -2.13 -3.60 15.27
C LEU A 189 -1.26 -4.30 14.23
N PRO A 190 0.10 -4.22 14.32
CA PRO A 190 1.00 -4.97 13.45
C PRO A 190 0.64 -6.46 13.44
N GLU A 191 0.44 -7.01 12.24
CA GLU A 191 -0.01 -8.40 12.02
C GLU A 191 -1.31 -8.78 12.76
N CYS A 192 -2.17 -7.80 13.07
CA CYS A 192 -3.34 -8.00 13.93
C CYS A 192 -2.98 -8.59 15.31
N GLY A 193 -1.72 -8.42 15.74
CA GLY A 193 -1.17 -9.02 16.95
C GLY A 193 -1.71 -8.37 18.21
N TYR A 194 -2.54 -9.10 18.94
CA TYR A 194 -3.17 -8.65 20.17
C TYR A 194 -2.86 -9.59 21.34
N TYR A 195 -2.73 -9.01 22.53
CA TYR A 195 -2.75 -9.72 23.80
C TYR A 195 -3.61 -8.91 24.81
N PRO A 196 -4.31 -9.57 25.75
CA PRO A 196 -5.11 -8.87 26.76
C PRO A 196 -4.29 -7.87 27.58
N GLY A 197 -4.78 -6.64 27.70
CA GLY A 197 -4.09 -5.53 28.38
C GLY A 197 -3.42 -4.54 27.43
N LEU A 198 -3.20 -4.89 26.15
CA LEU A 198 -2.66 -3.95 25.16
C LEU A 198 -3.58 -2.73 24.97
N GLU A 199 -4.89 -2.94 25.08
CA GLU A 199 -5.92 -1.91 25.01
C GLU A 199 -5.76 -0.80 26.05
N GLU A 200 -5.08 -1.06 27.18
CA GLU A 200 -4.80 -0.04 28.20
C GLU A 200 -3.81 1.01 27.68
N THR A 201 -2.72 0.55 27.07
CA THR A 201 -1.73 1.43 26.41
C THR A 201 -2.38 2.21 25.27
N LEU A 202 -3.20 1.55 24.45
CA LEU A 202 -3.92 2.21 23.37
C LEU A 202 -4.85 3.32 23.91
N LYS A 203 -5.65 3.01 24.93
CA LYS A 203 -6.57 3.97 25.55
C LYS A 203 -5.85 5.15 26.17
N TYR A 204 -4.73 4.91 26.85
CA TYR A 204 -3.90 5.95 27.47
C TYR A 204 -3.47 7.01 26.45
N HIS A 205 -3.13 6.59 25.22
CA HIS A 205 -2.77 7.49 24.13
C HIS A 205 -3.97 7.99 23.28
N GLY A 206 -5.21 7.80 23.75
CA GLY A 206 -6.41 8.31 23.10
C GLY A 206 -6.94 7.50 21.92
N ILE A 207 -6.40 6.29 21.68
CA ILE A 207 -6.95 5.37 20.69
C ILE A 207 -8.30 4.85 21.19
N THR A 208 -9.29 4.88 20.31
CA THR A 208 -10.67 4.49 20.59
C THR A 208 -11.07 3.18 19.93
N TRP A 209 -10.33 2.75 18.90
CA TRP A 209 -10.57 1.49 18.23
C TRP A 209 -9.32 0.89 17.58
N PHE A 210 -9.32 -0.44 17.40
CA PHE A 210 -8.26 -1.16 16.68
C PHE A 210 -8.83 -2.38 15.95
N GLN A 211 -8.04 -2.98 15.07
CA GLN A 211 -8.38 -4.20 14.34
C GLN A 211 -7.72 -5.45 14.96
N VAL A 212 -8.41 -6.59 14.91
CA VAL A 212 -7.91 -7.89 15.42
C VAL A 212 -8.15 -9.03 14.44
N ALA A 213 -7.39 -10.11 14.59
CA ALA A 213 -7.60 -11.32 13.82
C ALA A 213 -8.94 -11.97 14.17
N SER A 214 -9.60 -12.62 13.21
CA SER A 214 -10.85 -13.37 13.39
C SER A 214 -10.71 -14.44 14.49
N GLN A 215 -9.52 -15.03 14.61
CA GLN A 215 -9.18 -16.02 15.63
C GLN A 215 -9.34 -15.48 17.06
N SER A 216 -9.17 -14.17 17.27
CA SER A 216 -9.40 -13.55 18.58
C SER A 216 -10.85 -13.71 19.04
N MET A 217 -11.81 -13.77 18.12
CA MET A 217 -13.22 -14.03 18.47
C MET A 217 -13.47 -15.50 18.80
N LEU A 218 -12.82 -16.43 18.09
CA LEU A 218 -12.96 -17.87 18.30
C LEU A 218 -12.30 -18.36 19.59
N LEU A 219 -11.18 -17.75 19.96
CA LEU A 219 -10.38 -18.12 21.13
C LEU A 219 -10.72 -17.30 22.37
N SER A 220 -11.68 -16.37 22.26
CA SER A 220 -12.12 -15.57 23.40
C SER A 220 -12.76 -16.49 24.47
N PRO A 221 -12.43 -16.30 25.77
CA PRO A 221 -13.15 -16.96 26.84
C PRO A 221 -14.61 -16.50 26.92
N ASP A 222 -14.89 -15.28 26.45
CA ASP A 222 -16.22 -14.70 26.42
C ASP A 222 -16.97 -15.07 25.14
N LYS A 223 -18.27 -15.36 25.27
CA LYS A 223 -19.12 -15.72 24.14
C LYS A 223 -19.31 -14.53 23.18
N VAL A 224 -18.80 -14.66 21.96
CA VAL A 224 -19.04 -13.70 20.87
C VAL A 224 -20.35 -14.02 20.14
N SER A 225 -21.36 -13.14 20.26
CA SER A 225 -22.72 -13.42 19.75
C SER A 225 -22.93 -13.14 18.25
N TYR A 226 -22.06 -12.33 17.63
CA TYR A 226 -22.20 -11.90 16.23
C TYR A 226 -21.00 -12.28 15.36
N GLY A 227 -20.13 -13.16 15.85
CA GLY A 227 -18.87 -13.52 15.19
C GLY A 227 -18.04 -12.28 14.83
N ASP A 228 -17.51 -12.26 13.61
CA ASP A 228 -16.66 -11.18 13.10
C ASP A 228 -17.45 -9.98 12.53
N TYR A 229 -18.78 -10.04 12.52
CA TYR A 229 -19.63 -9.08 11.80
C TYR A 229 -20.08 -7.88 12.63
N ARG A 230 -19.56 -7.74 13.86
CA ARG A 230 -19.83 -6.60 14.74
C ARG A 230 -18.60 -6.32 15.60
N PRO A 231 -18.20 -5.04 15.79
CA PRO A 231 -17.15 -4.72 16.74
C PRO A 231 -17.56 -5.10 18.16
N ILE A 232 -16.57 -5.54 18.93
CA ILE A 232 -16.70 -5.75 20.37
C ILE A 232 -16.10 -4.55 21.11
N ARG A 233 -16.48 -4.36 22.37
CA ARG A 233 -15.86 -3.38 23.26
C ARG A 233 -15.06 -4.11 24.32
N CYS A 234 -13.80 -3.77 24.48
CA CYS A 234 -13.00 -4.19 25.62
C CYS A 234 -13.60 -3.61 26.91
N PRO A 235 -13.28 -4.18 28.09
CA PRO A 235 -13.76 -3.67 29.38
C PRO A 235 -13.47 -2.18 29.61
N ASN A 236 -12.37 -1.69 29.03
CA ASN A 236 -11.97 -0.29 29.11
C ASN A 236 -12.67 0.63 28.08
N GLY A 237 -13.54 0.10 27.22
CA GLY A 237 -14.36 0.84 26.26
C GLY A 237 -13.80 0.96 24.84
N VAL A 238 -12.51 0.64 24.63
CA VAL A 238 -11.88 0.62 23.29
C VAL A 238 -12.57 -0.45 22.44
N ALA A 239 -12.89 -0.12 21.19
CA ALA A 239 -13.56 -1.05 20.28
C ALA A 239 -12.54 -1.90 19.51
N ALA A 240 -12.75 -3.22 19.46
CA ALA A 240 -11.98 -4.12 18.60
C ALA A 240 -12.83 -4.57 17.41
N PHE A 241 -12.29 -4.41 16.20
CA PHE A 241 -12.89 -4.80 14.94
C PHE A 241 -12.24 -6.09 14.43
N PRO A 242 -12.91 -7.25 14.56
CA PRO A 242 -12.39 -8.48 14.00
C PRO A 242 -12.41 -8.44 12.46
N ARG A 243 -11.32 -8.91 11.86
CA ARG A 243 -11.21 -9.06 10.40
C ARG A 243 -12.20 -10.12 9.91
N ASP A 244 -12.87 -9.87 8.78
CA ASP A 244 -13.65 -10.90 8.09
C ASP A 244 -12.71 -11.84 7.31
N PHE A 245 -12.56 -13.08 7.78
CA PHE A 245 -11.71 -14.08 7.12
C PHE A 245 -12.21 -14.45 5.72
N GLN A 246 -13.53 -14.58 5.52
CA GLN A 246 -14.10 -15.00 4.24
C GLN A 246 -13.88 -13.94 3.17
N ALA A 247 -14.17 -12.67 3.49
CA ALA A 247 -13.90 -11.55 2.60
C ALA A 247 -12.40 -11.41 2.29
N THR A 248 -11.54 -11.62 3.29
CA THR A 248 -10.08 -11.60 3.10
C THR A 248 -9.64 -12.68 2.12
N SER A 249 -10.13 -13.92 2.24
CA SER A 249 -9.76 -15.02 1.32
C SER A 249 -10.14 -14.75 -0.13
N LEU A 250 -11.26 -14.06 -0.39
CA LEU A 250 -11.66 -13.70 -1.75
C LEU A 250 -10.66 -12.76 -2.44
N VAL A 251 -9.94 -11.94 -1.68
CA VAL A 251 -8.98 -10.98 -2.23
C VAL A 251 -7.54 -11.49 -2.14
N TRP A 252 -7.15 -12.14 -1.05
CA TRP A 252 -5.75 -12.46 -0.74
C TRP A 252 -5.35 -13.91 -1.01
N SER A 253 -6.29 -14.78 -1.37
CA SER A 253 -5.93 -16.15 -1.77
C SER A 253 -5.14 -16.15 -3.08
N ASN A 254 -3.93 -16.70 -3.05
CA ASN A 254 -3.07 -16.88 -4.22
C ASN A 254 -3.48 -18.04 -5.14
N THR A 255 -4.56 -18.76 -4.82
CA THR A 255 -5.08 -19.88 -5.62
C THR A 255 -6.52 -19.69 -6.08
N SER A 256 -7.31 -18.93 -5.33
CA SER A 256 -8.76 -18.79 -5.56
C SER A 256 -9.27 -17.35 -5.43
N GLY A 257 -8.41 -16.40 -5.09
CA GLY A 257 -8.80 -15.00 -4.95
C GLY A 257 -8.96 -14.31 -6.31
N TYR A 258 -9.63 -13.16 -6.32
CA TYR A 258 -9.80 -12.34 -7.52
C TYR A 258 -8.48 -12.05 -8.24
N PRO A 259 -7.36 -11.71 -7.56
CA PRO A 259 -6.09 -11.41 -8.23
C PRO A 259 -5.51 -12.56 -9.06
N CYS A 260 -6.00 -13.80 -8.90
CA CYS A 260 -5.58 -14.96 -9.67
C CYS A 260 -6.30 -15.09 -11.03
N ASP A 261 -7.21 -14.17 -11.37
CA ASP A 261 -7.92 -14.23 -12.65
C ASP A 261 -6.93 -14.23 -13.82
N ARG A 262 -7.16 -15.12 -14.78
CA ARG A 262 -6.27 -15.36 -15.91
C ARG A 262 -6.11 -14.13 -16.82
N THR A 263 -7.05 -13.19 -16.76
CA THR A 263 -7.03 -11.96 -17.54
C THR A 263 -6.24 -10.85 -16.87
N TYR A 264 -5.93 -10.95 -15.56
CA TYR A 264 -5.12 -9.95 -14.87
C TYR A 264 -3.64 -10.01 -15.23
N ARG A 265 -2.94 -8.90 -15.00
CA ARG A 265 -1.53 -8.72 -15.32
C ARG A 265 -0.66 -9.67 -14.48
N GLU A 266 0.23 -10.39 -15.15
CA GLU A 266 1.23 -11.24 -14.52
C GLU A 266 2.30 -10.39 -13.83
N PHE A 267 2.48 -10.57 -12.53
CA PHE A 267 3.44 -9.81 -11.74
C PHE A 267 4.89 -10.26 -12.02
N TYR A 268 5.10 -11.56 -12.21
CA TYR A 268 6.44 -12.15 -12.29
C TYR A 268 7.07 -12.13 -13.68
N ARG A 269 6.42 -11.53 -14.68
CA ARG A 269 6.95 -11.45 -16.05
C ARG A 269 7.15 -9.99 -16.49
N ASP A 270 8.40 -9.64 -16.73
CA ASP A 270 8.86 -8.25 -16.85
C ASP A 270 10.03 -8.17 -17.82
N ILE A 271 10.14 -7.06 -18.56
CA ILE A 271 11.21 -6.88 -19.54
C ILE A 271 12.62 -6.87 -18.94
N GLY A 272 12.75 -6.58 -17.65
CA GLY A 272 14.03 -6.69 -16.93
C GLY A 272 14.62 -8.11 -16.97
N TYR A 273 13.77 -9.12 -17.18
CA TYR A 273 14.18 -10.52 -17.36
C TYR A 273 14.10 -10.95 -18.83
N ASP A 274 13.09 -10.49 -19.58
CA ASP A 274 12.84 -10.96 -20.96
C ASP A 274 13.79 -10.33 -22.00
N LEU A 275 14.21 -9.07 -21.83
CA LEU A 275 14.99 -8.34 -22.85
C LEU A 275 16.52 -8.46 -22.66
N PRO A 276 17.32 -8.27 -23.74
CA PRO A 276 18.78 -8.34 -23.67
C PRO A 276 19.37 -7.31 -22.70
N MET A 277 20.46 -7.69 -22.02
CA MET A 277 21.14 -6.83 -21.02
C MET A 277 21.58 -5.49 -21.60
N GLU A 278 22.06 -5.46 -22.85
CA GLU A 278 22.44 -4.22 -23.56
C GLU A 278 21.30 -3.19 -23.61
N TYR A 279 20.04 -3.64 -23.66
CA TYR A 279 18.88 -2.76 -23.72
C TYR A 279 18.43 -2.29 -22.32
N ILE A 280 18.36 -3.20 -21.35
CA ILE A 280 17.83 -2.92 -20.01
C ILE A 280 18.89 -2.46 -18.99
N GLY A 281 20.18 -2.60 -19.31
CA GLY A 281 21.29 -2.49 -18.34
C GLY A 281 21.30 -1.21 -17.52
N LYS A 282 20.96 -0.06 -18.13
CA LYS A 282 20.92 1.23 -17.42
C LYS A 282 19.66 1.48 -16.58
N TYR A 283 18.67 0.60 -16.68
CA TYR A 283 17.40 0.71 -15.98
C TYR A 283 17.31 -0.26 -14.79
N ILE A 284 18.13 -1.32 -14.78
CA ILE A 284 18.30 -2.25 -13.66
C ILE A 284 19.34 -1.75 -12.65
N HIS A 285 19.54 -2.50 -11.55
CA HIS A 285 20.49 -2.15 -10.49
C HIS A 285 21.91 -2.67 -10.78
N GLU A 286 22.93 -1.98 -10.27
CA GLU A 286 24.33 -2.40 -10.34
C GLU A 286 24.65 -3.40 -9.21
N PRO A 287 25.45 -4.46 -9.43
CA PRO A 287 26.14 -4.88 -10.66
C PRO A 287 25.30 -5.87 -11.50
N GLU A 288 24.84 -5.47 -12.70
CA GLU A 288 24.16 -6.30 -13.73
C GLU A 288 23.08 -7.29 -13.24
N VAL A 289 22.51 -7.08 -12.05
CA VAL A 289 21.47 -7.96 -11.51
C VAL A 289 20.15 -7.60 -12.18
N ARG A 290 19.58 -8.58 -12.90
CA ARG A 290 18.24 -8.43 -13.47
C ARG A 290 17.22 -8.28 -12.34
N VAL A 291 16.48 -7.17 -12.39
CA VAL A 291 15.41 -6.81 -11.47
C VAL A 291 14.17 -6.42 -12.28
N PHE A 292 13.03 -6.30 -11.61
CA PHE A 292 11.83 -5.77 -12.25
C PHE A 292 12.03 -4.32 -12.68
N THR A 293 11.50 -3.99 -13.87
CA THR A 293 11.48 -2.62 -14.40
C THR A 293 10.12 -1.96 -14.24
N GLY A 294 9.07 -2.74 -13.94
CA GLY A 294 7.67 -2.28 -13.89
C GLY A 294 6.93 -2.44 -15.23
N PHE A 295 7.67 -2.63 -16.33
CA PHE A 295 7.07 -2.88 -17.66
C PHE A 295 6.75 -4.37 -17.83
N LYS A 296 5.50 -4.70 -17.52
CA LYS A 296 4.95 -6.06 -17.52
C LYS A 296 3.82 -6.17 -18.55
N TYR A 297 3.99 -7.02 -19.56
CA TYR A 297 3.09 -7.07 -20.73
C TYR A 297 2.24 -8.33 -20.84
N TRP A 298 2.34 -9.24 -19.88
CA TRP A 298 1.71 -10.56 -19.97
C TRP A 298 0.58 -10.67 -18.96
N ALA A 299 -0.45 -11.45 -19.30
CA ALA A 299 -1.51 -11.82 -18.37
C ALA A 299 -1.16 -13.10 -17.63
N ILE A 300 -1.75 -13.32 -16.45
CA ILE A 300 -1.57 -14.52 -15.63
C ILE A 300 -1.79 -15.78 -16.47
N THR A 301 -2.82 -15.80 -17.34
CA THR A 301 -3.14 -16.86 -18.31
C THR A 301 -3.49 -18.23 -17.72
N GLY A 302 -2.80 -18.67 -16.67
CA GLY A 302 -2.85 -19.97 -16.04
C GLY A 302 -1.44 -20.42 -15.59
N ASN A 303 -1.34 -21.66 -15.14
CA ASN A 303 -0.07 -22.29 -14.77
C ASN A 303 0.66 -22.81 -16.03
N THR A 304 1.26 -21.90 -16.79
CA THR A 304 1.99 -22.19 -18.03
C THR A 304 3.06 -21.14 -18.29
N ASP A 305 4.17 -21.55 -18.90
CA ASP A 305 5.21 -20.63 -19.39
C ASP A 305 4.75 -19.83 -20.62
N GLN A 306 3.78 -20.35 -21.36
CA GLN A 306 3.22 -19.72 -22.56
C GLN A 306 2.11 -18.72 -22.19
N LYS A 307 2.50 -17.65 -21.49
CA LYS A 307 1.57 -16.55 -21.14
C LYS A 307 1.06 -15.86 -22.40
N ARG A 308 -0.15 -15.31 -22.33
CA ARG A 308 -0.74 -14.46 -23.37
C ARG A 308 -0.45 -12.98 -23.10
N PRO A 309 -0.36 -12.13 -24.14
CA PRO A 309 -0.34 -10.69 -23.96
C PRO A 309 -1.49 -10.22 -23.06
N TYR A 310 -1.20 -9.26 -22.18
CA TYR A 310 -2.21 -8.66 -21.31
C TYR A 310 -3.11 -7.72 -22.10
N ASP A 311 -4.43 -7.95 -21.98
CA ASP A 311 -5.47 -7.13 -22.60
C ASP A 311 -6.23 -6.40 -21.48
N ARG A 312 -6.07 -5.07 -21.46
CA ARG A 312 -6.69 -4.21 -20.44
C ARG A 312 -8.22 -4.24 -20.49
N SER A 313 -8.79 -4.37 -21.68
CA SER A 313 -10.24 -4.33 -21.87
C SER A 313 -10.93 -5.57 -21.29
N LEU A 314 -10.23 -6.71 -21.23
CA LEU A 314 -10.71 -7.93 -20.59
C LEU A 314 -10.63 -7.83 -19.07
N ALA A 315 -9.55 -7.25 -18.55
CA ALA A 315 -9.35 -7.08 -17.11
C ALA A 315 -10.27 -6.05 -16.45
N GLN A 316 -10.91 -5.17 -17.23
CA GLN A 316 -11.81 -4.12 -16.74
C GLN A 316 -13.29 -4.53 -16.70
N LYS A 317 -13.64 -5.73 -17.19
CA LYS A 317 -15.03 -6.25 -17.22
C LYS A 317 -15.41 -6.92 -15.91
#